data_AF-A0AAU1IVC9-F1
#
_entry.id   AF-A0AAU1IVC9-F1
#
_cell.length_a   1.000
_cell.length_b   1.000
_cell.length_c   1.000
_cell.angle_alpha   90.00
_cell.angle_beta   90.00
_cell.angle_gamma   90.00
#
_symmetry.space_group_name_H-M   'P 1'
#
loop_
_entity.id
_entity.type
_entity.pdbx_description
1 polymer ?
#
loop_
_entity_poly.entity_id
_entity_poly.type
_entity_poly.pdbx_seq_one_letter_code
_entity_poly.pdbx_strand_id
1 'polypeptide(L)'
;MTTPQSIEPEHTLLTAVARLDALRTRESLAGFGSDAEALDRTETLELLALSEVVARKAAYGRQLTVRAAREAGASWTQIGAALGMTKQAAWEAHTRWIDAQAEVFGRPGRIGFDEDDLAAARALAGEPDES
;
A
#
# COMPACT_ATOMS: atom_id res chain seq x y z
N MET A 1 -6.00 -19.58 -9.51
CA MET A 1 -4.55 -19.32 -9.59
C MET A 1 -4.20 -18.32 -8.51
N THR A 2 -3.21 -18.60 -7.67
CA THR A 2 -2.83 -17.71 -6.57
C THR A 2 -2.17 -16.45 -7.14
N THR A 3 -2.94 -15.37 -7.22
CA THR A 3 -2.47 -14.05 -7.67
C THR A 3 -2.81 -12.98 -6.63
N PRO A 4 -2.09 -11.85 -6.61
CA PRO A 4 -2.43 -10.72 -5.74
C PRO A 4 -3.90 -10.29 -5.88
N GLN A 5 -4.41 -10.24 -7.12
CA GLN A 5 -5.78 -9.81 -7.41
C GLN A 5 -6.83 -10.77 -6.83
N SER A 6 -6.54 -12.08 -6.80
CA SER A 6 -7.47 -13.08 -6.24
C SER A 6 -7.50 -13.06 -4.72
N ILE A 7 -6.36 -12.86 -4.04
CA ILE A 7 -6.28 -12.94 -2.57
C ILE A 7 -6.51 -11.60 -1.87
N GLU A 8 -6.30 -10.47 -2.57
CA GLU A 8 -6.41 -9.14 -1.98
C GLU A 8 -7.80 -8.81 -1.38
N PRO A 9 -8.94 -9.22 -1.99
CA PRO A 9 -10.27 -9.03 -1.41
C PRO A 9 -10.53 -9.87 -0.16
N GLU A 10 -9.84 -11.01 -0.02
CA GLU A 10 -10.03 -11.96 1.09
C GLU A 10 -9.28 -11.53 2.36
N HIS A 11 -8.42 -10.52 2.25
CA HIS A 11 -7.56 -10.08 3.34
C HIS A 11 -7.70 -8.59 3.67
N THR A 12 -7.73 -8.31 4.97
CA THR A 12 -7.29 -7.02 5.52
C THR A 12 -5.76 -6.95 5.53
N LEU A 13 -5.19 -5.77 5.80
CA LEU A 13 -3.73 -5.66 5.98
C LEU A 13 -3.24 -6.58 7.11
N LEU A 14 -3.93 -6.59 8.25
CA LEU A 14 -3.59 -7.43 9.40
C LEU A 14 -3.57 -8.92 9.04
N THR A 15 -4.62 -9.41 8.37
CA THR A 15 -4.72 -10.83 8.02
C THR A 15 -3.72 -11.23 6.94
N ALA A 16 -3.41 -10.34 6.00
CA ALA A 16 -2.38 -10.58 4.98
C ALA A 16 -0.98 -10.69 5.62
N VAL A 17 -0.64 -9.79 6.55
CA VAL A 17 0.65 -9.83 7.27
C VAL A 17 0.75 -11.10 8.13
N ALA A 18 -0.32 -11.46 8.85
CA ALA A 18 -0.32 -12.66 9.68
C ALA A 18 -0.09 -13.94 8.85
N ARG A 19 -0.73 -14.06 7.68
CA ARG A 19 -0.53 -15.20 6.79
C ARG A 19 0.87 -15.20 6.17
N LEU A 20 1.37 -14.04 5.74
CA LEU A 20 2.72 -13.87 5.21
C LEU A 20 3.77 -14.32 6.24
N ASP A 21 3.64 -13.86 7.48
CA ASP A 21 4.55 -14.18 8.58
C ASP A 21 4.57 -15.68 8.92
N ALA A 22 3.41 -16.32 8.94
CA ALA A 22 3.28 -17.76 9.14
C ALA A 22 4.03 -18.57 8.06
N LEU A 23 3.89 -18.17 6.78
CA LEU A 23 4.60 -18.84 5.66
C LEU A 23 6.11 -18.57 5.71
N ARG A 24 6.54 -17.34 6.01
CA ARG A 24 7.97 -17.00 6.16
C ARG A 24 8.64 -17.75 7.31
N THR A 25 7.92 -17.93 8.42
CA THR A 25 8.42 -18.68 9.57
C THR A 25 8.68 -20.12 9.19
N ARG A 26 7.74 -20.76 8.50
CA ARG A 26 7.93 -22.14 7.97
C ARG A 26 9.07 -22.23 6.97
N GLU A 27 9.14 -21.29 6.00
CA GLU A 27 10.23 -21.24 5.02
C GLU A 27 11.61 -21.14 5.71
N SER A 28 11.70 -20.31 6.75
CA SER A 28 12.94 -20.14 7.51
C SER A 28 13.33 -21.42 8.26
N LEU A 29 12.37 -22.10 8.89
CA LEU A 29 12.61 -23.33 9.65
C LEU A 29 13.00 -24.52 8.76
N ALA A 30 12.41 -24.63 7.57
CA ALA A 30 12.76 -25.65 6.58
C ALA A 30 14.26 -25.59 6.19
N GLY A 31 14.83 -24.37 6.12
CA GLY A 31 16.26 -24.15 5.86
C GLY A 31 17.21 -24.72 6.93
N PHE A 32 16.70 -25.13 8.10
CA PHE A 32 17.47 -25.72 9.20
C PHE A 32 17.35 -27.25 9.31
N GLY A 33 16.77 -27.94 8.31
CA GLY A 33 16.93 -29.39 8.15
C GLY A 33 15.66 -30.25 8.23
N SER A 34 14.48 -29.68 7.95
CA SER A 34 13.21 -30.44 7.86
C SER A 34 12.57 -30.25 6.48
N ASP A 35 12.76 -31.22 5.58
CA ASP A 35 12.07 -31.25 4.27
C ASP A 35 10.53 -31.34 4.42
N ALA A 36 10.04 -31.79 5.57
CA ALA A 36 8.61 -31.90 5.87
C ALA A 36 7.94 -30.53 6.14
N GLU A 37 8.72 -29.48 6.40
CA GLU A 37 8.23 -28.12 6.65
C GLU A 37 8.46 -27.17 5.45
N ALA A 38 9.12 -27.65 4.40
CA ALA A 38 9.38 -26.88 3.19
C ALA A 38 8.05 -26.44 2.54
N LEU A 39 8.01 -25.19 2.09
CA LEU A 39 6.85 -24.67 1.37
C LEU A 39 6.69 -25.42 0.05
N ASP A 40 5.46 -25.82 -0.26
CA ASP A 40 5.16 -26.32 -1.60
C ASP A 40 5.08 -25.18 -2.63
N ARG A 41 5.01 -25.54 -3.92
CA ARG A 41 4.91 -24.56 -5.02
C ARG A 41 3.73 -23.59 -4.84
N THR A 42 2.60 -24.06 -4.35
CA THR A 42 1.40 -23.24 -4.14
C THR A 42 1.64 -22.24 -3.03
N GLU A 43 2.26 -22.67 -1.94
CA GLU A 43 2.61 -21.84 -0.79
C GLU A 43 3.68 -20.80 -1.13
N THR A 44 4.68 -21.14 -1.95
CA THR A 44 5.66 -20.16 -2.45
C THR A 44 5.01 -19.08 -3.32
N LEU A 45 4.08 -19.47 -4.21
CA LEU A 45 3.32 -18.51 -5.03
C LEU A 45 2.37 -17.66 -4.16
N GLU A 46 1.79 -18.25 -3.11
CA GLU A 46 1.01 -17.54 -2.11
C GLU A 46 1.85 -16.50 -1.38
N LEU A 47 3.06 -16.86 -0.95
CA LEU A 47 4.00 -15.96 -0.28
C LEU A 47 4.35 -14.73 -1.14
N LEU A 48 4.60 -14.94 -2.44
CA LEU A 48 4.84 -13.84 -3.39
C LEU A 48 3.59 -12.96 -3.53
N ALA A 49 2.42 -13.57 -3.71
CA ALA A 49 1.18 -12.83 -3.86
C ALA A 49 0.83 -12.02 -2.60
N LEU A 50 1.02 -12.59 -1.41
CA LEU A 50 0.81 -11.92 -0.12
C LEU A 50 1.77 -10.76 0.08
N SER A 51 3.04 -10.92 -0.30
CA SER A 51 4.04 -9.84 -0.21
C SER A 51 3.61 -8.62 -1.04
N GLU A 52 3.11 -8.85 -2.25
CA GLU A 52 2.56 -7.79 -3.09
C GLU A 52 1.29 -7.17 -2.50
N VAL A 53 0.38 -7.98 -1.94
CA VAL A 53 -0.84 -7.46 -1.31
C VAL A 53 -0.55 -6.61 -0.08
N VAL A 54 0.40 -7.02 0.76
CA VAL A 54 0.87 -6.23 1.90
C VAL A 54 1.46 -4.91 1.42
N ALA A 55 2.31 -4.93 0.38
CA ALA A 55 2.89 -3.73 -0.20
C ALA A 55 1.81 -2.75 -0.72
N ARG A 56 0.82 -3.24 -1.46
CA ARG A 56 -0.30 -2.43 -1.98
C ARG A 56 -1.14 -1.80 -0.87
N LYS A 57 -1.56 -2.60 0.11
CA LYS A 57 -2.38 -2.11 1.23
C LYS A 57 -1.60 -1.11 2.10
N ALA A 58 -0.31 -1.35 2.36
CA ALA A 58 0.54 -0.42 3.08
C ALA A 58 0.78 0.88 2.30
N ALA A 59 0.98 0.79 0.97
CA ALA A 59 1.11 1.97 0.11
C ALA A 59 -0.19 2.79 0.08
N TYR A 60 -1.35 2.14 -0.01
CA TYR A 60 -2.65 2.82 0.08
C TYR A 60 -2.84 3.52 1.43
N GLY A 61 -2.60 2.82 2.55
CA GLY A 61 -2.69 3.39 3.89
C GLY A 61 -1.76 4.59 4.09
N ARG A 62 -0.52 4.52 3.57
CA ARG A 62 0.43 5.65 3.58
C ARG A 62 -0.17 6.90 2.94
N GLN A 63 -0.86 6.78 1.81
CA GLN A 63 -1.41 7.93 1.09
C GLN A 63 -2.60 8.56 1.83
N LEU A 64 -3.42 7.72 2.49
CA LEU A 64 -4.44 8.23 3.43
C LEU A 64 -3.80 9.00 4.59
N THR A 65 -2.70 8.51 5.14
CA THR A 65 -1.94 9.21 6.20
C THR A 65 -1.30 10.50 5.69
N VAL A 66 -0.79 10.53 4.45
CA VAL A 66 -0.28 11.77 3.82
C VAL A 66 -1.38 12.82 3.72
N ARG A 67 -2.58 12.43 3.26
CA ARG A 67 -3.74 13.32 3.23
C ARG A 67 -4.08 13.85 4.63
N ALA A 68 -4.17 12.99 5.63
CA ALA A 68 -4.44 13.40 7.01
C ALA A 68 -3.35 14.33 7.57
N ALA A 69 -2.08 14.11 7.20
CA ALA A 69 -0.98 15.01 7.56
C ALA A 69 -1.14 16.39 6.90
N ARG A 70 -1.55 16.44 5.63
CA ARG A 70 -1.89 17.70 4.94
C ARG A 70 -3.05 18.42 5.61
N GLU A 71 -4.11 17.70 6.00
CA GLU A 71 -5.26 18.26 6.75
C GLU A 71 -4.84 18.81 8.11
N ALA A 72 -3.85 18.19 8.75
CA ALA A 72 -3.24 18.66 9.99
C ALA A 72 -2.21 19.80 9.79
N GLY A 73 -2.00 20.27 8.56
CA GLY A 73 -1.10 21.38 8.24
C GLY A 73 0.38 21.00 8.06
N ALA A 74 0.72 19.73 7.93
CA ALA A 74 2.10 19.31 7.68
C ALA A 74 2.59 19.75 6.29
N SER A 75 3.80 20.28 6.21
CA SER A 75 4.43 20.69 4.96
C SER A 75 4.96 19.49 4.15
N TRP A 76 5.19 19.66 2.85
CA TRP A 76 5.76 18.59 2.02
C TRP A 76 7.18 18.21 2.44
N THR A 77 7.92 19.16 3.01
CA THR A 77 9.23 18.93 3.62
C THR A 77 9.13 17.98 4.83
N GLN A 78 8.17 18.21 5.73
CA GLN A 78 7.95 17.34 6.89
C GLN A 78 7.48 15.94 6.47
N ILE A 79 6.56 15.87 5.50
CA ILE A 79 6.05 14.61 4.97
C ILE A 79 7.17 13.82 4.27
N GLY A 80 7.97 14.48 3.43
CA GLY A 80 9.12 13.86 2.79
C GLY A 80 10.11 13.28 3.81
N ALA A 81 10.47 14.06 4.82
CA ALA A 81 11.36 13.61 5.89
C ALA A 81 10.81 12.39 6.65
N ALA A 82 9.52 12.39 7.02
CA ALA A 82 8.88 11.26 7.67
C ALA A 82 8.84 9.99 6.81
N LEU A 83 8.83 10.15 5.49
CA LEU A 83 8.83 9.05 4.52
C LEU A 83 10.22 8.63 4.06
N GLY A 84 11.28 9.32 4.50
CA GLY A 84 12.66 9.06 4.07
C GLY A 84 12.91 9.40 2.59
N MET A 85 12.20 10.39 2.04
CA MET A 85 12.37 10.84 0.65
C MET A 85 12.33 12.36 0.53
N THR A 86 12.61 12.89 -0.67
CA THR A 86 12.55 14.34 -0.92
C THR A 86 11.11 14.86 -0.89
N LYS A 87 10.93 16.16 -0.59
CA LYS A 87 9.61 16.81 -0.64
C LYS A 87 8.94 16.66 -2.01
N GLN A 88 9.72 16.77 -3.09
CA GLN A 88 9.26 16.59 -4.46
C GLN A 88 8.77 15.17 -4.71
N ALA A 89 9.54 14.16 -4.30
CA ALA A 89 9.15 12.76 -4.47
C ALA A 89 7.87 12.42 -3.69
N ALA A 90 7.72 12.98 -2.48
CA ALA A 90 6.51 12.80 -1.67
C ALA A 90 5.28 13.43 -2.33
N TRP A 91 5.41 14.68 -2.81
CA TRP A 91 4.34 15.38 -3.52
C TRP A 91 3.92 14.64 -4.78
N GLU A 92 4.86 14.29 -5.66
CA GLU A 92 4.57 13.58 -6.91
C GLU A 92 3.91 12.21 -6.67
N ALA A 93 4.39 11.47 -5.66
CA ALA A 93 3.79 10.18 -5.30
C ALA A 93 2.35 10.34 -4.82
N HIS A 94 2.05 11.40 -4.07
CA HIS A 94 0.69 11.68 -3.60
C HIS A 94 -0.22 12.13 -4.74
N THR A 95 0.23 13.05 -5.60
CA THR A 95 -0.55 13.53 -6.75
C THR A 95 -0.92 12.39 -7.70
N ARG A 96 0.04 11.51 -8.02
CA ARG A 96 -0.26 10.30 -8.82
C ARG A 96 -1.28 9.39 -8.15
N TRP A 97 -1.24 9.28 -6.82
CA TRP A 97 -2.23 8.48 -6.09
C TRP A 97 -3.63 9.09 -6.13
N ILE A 98 -3.74 10.41 -6.02
CA ILE A 98 -5.01 11.15 -6.18
C ILE A 98 -5.58 10.89 -7.58
N ASP A 99 -4.76 11.04 -8.62
CA ASP A 99 -5.20 10.81 -10.00
C ASP A 99 -5.67 9.37 -10.22
N ALA A 100 -5.00 8.39 -9.62
CA ALA A 100 -5.41 6.99 -9.67
C ALA A 100 -6.74 6.72 -8.93
N GLN A 101 -7.16 7.57 -7.98
CA GLN A 101 -8.47 7.40 -7.31
C GLN A 101 -9.65 7.67 -8.25
N ALA A 102 -9.45 8.47 -9.30
CA ALA A 102 -10.46 8.71 -10.34
C ALA A 102 -10.79 7.41 -11.10
N GLU A 103 -9.77 6.61 -11.42
CA GLU A 103 -9.92 5.40 -12.25
C GLU A 103 -10.67 4.24 -11.55
N VAL A 104 -10.73 4.31 -10.22
CA VAL A 104 -11.37 3.30 -9.36
C VAL A 104 -12.73 3.75 -8.82
N PHE A 105 -13.14 5.00 -9.09
CA PHE A 105 -14.46 5.49 -8.73
C PHE A 105 -15.56 4.65 -9.38
N GLY A 106 -16.62 4.34 -8.60
CA GLY A 106 -17.73 3.50 -9.04
C GLY A 106 -17.43 2.01 -9.18
N ARG A 107 -16.20 1.54 -8.91
CA ARG A 107 -15.90 0.10 -8.91
C ARG A 107 -16.41 -0.57 -7.63
N PRO A 108 -17.12 -1.71 -7.72
CA PRO A 108 -17.59 -2.44 -6.55
C PRO A 108 -16.45 -2.78 -5.58
N GLY A 109 -16.63 -2.49 -4.29
CA GLY A 109 -15.63 -2.78 -3.25
C GLY A 109 -14.38 -1.88 -3.27
N ARG A 110 -14.44 -0.73 -3.95
CA ARG A 110 -13.39 0.31 -3.92
C ARG A 110 -14.04 1.66 -3.59
N ILE A 111 -13.39 2.43 -2.72
CA ILE A 111 -13.77 3.81 -2.44
C ILE A 111 -12.84 4.68 -3.30
N GLY A 112 -13.29 5.01 -4.52
CA GLY A 112 -12.61 5.99 -5.38
C GLY A 112 -13.12 7.41 -5.13
N PHE A 113 -12.56 8.39 -5.82
CA PHE A 113 -12.95 9.79 -5.72
C PHE A 113 -13.77 10.21 -6.93
N ASP A 114 -14.91 10.86 -6.69
CA ASP A 114 -15.61 11.59 -7.75
C ASP A 114 -14.86 12.88 -8.12
N GLU A 115 -15.43 13.67 -9.03
CA GLU A 115 -14.81 14.91 -9.51
C GLU A 115 -14.61 15.94 -8.38
N ASP A 116 -15.58 16.05 -7.47
CA ASP A 116 -15.54 16.98 -6.34
C ASP A 116 -14.49 16.54 -5.30
N ASP A 117 -14.44 15.24 -4.99
CA ASP A 117 -13.43 14.64 -4.13
C ASP A 117 -12.01 14.83 -4.67
N LEU A 118 -11.82 14.68 -6.00
CA LEU A 118 -10.53 14.91 -6.66
C LEU A 118 -10.10 16.38 -6.56
N ALA A 119 -11.03 17.30 -6.82
CA ALA A 119 -10.76 18.74 -6.71
C ALA A 119 -10.36 19.11 -5.27
N ALA A 120 -11.09 18.60 -4.28
CA ALA A 120 -10.77 18.80 -2.87
C ALA A 120 -9.41 18.20 -2.48
N ALA A 121 -9.11 16.97 -2.93
CA ALA A 121 -7.84 16.30 -2.65
C ALA A 121 -6.65 17.05 -3.29
N ARG A 122 -6.79 17.54 -4.52
CA ARG A 122 -5.76 18.36 -5.19
C ARG A 122 -5.55 19.70 -4.50
N ALA A 123 -6.61 20.37 -4.08
CA ALA A 123 -6.52 21.62 -3.33
C ALA A 123 -5.78 21.44 -2.00
N LEU A 124 -6.06 20.34 -1.30
CA LEU A 124 -5.39 19.98 -0.05
C LEU A 124 -3.91 19.60 -0.26
N ALA A 125 -3.61 18.88 -1.34
CA ALA A 125 -2.23 18.57 -1.72
C ALA A 125 -1.44 19.86 -1.96
N GLY A 126 -2.01 20.80 -2.72
CA GLY A 126 -1.38 22.08 -3.07
C GLY A 126 -0.07 21.89 -3.84
N GLU A 127 0.72 22.96 -3.92
CA GLU A 127 2.06 22.95 -4.52
C GLU A 127 3.11 22.43 -3.51
N PRO A 128 4.25 21.89 -3.98
CA PRO A 128 5.38 21.61 -3.09
C PRO A 128 5.86 22.91 -2.42
N ASP A 129 6.23 22.85 -1.13
CA ASP A 129 6.68 24.02 -0.36
C ASP A 129 7.75 24.82 -1.12
N GLU A 130 7.71 26.15 -1.11
CA GLU A 130 8.82 26.98 -1.57
C GLU A 130 10.07 26.71 -0.71
N SER A 131 11.24 26.76 -1.35
CA SER A 131 12.56 26.27 -0.88
C SER A 131 12.89 26.57 0.58
#